data_AF-A0A4Q3H895-F1
#
_entry.id   AF-A0A4Q3H895-F1
#
_cell.length_a   1.000
_cell.length_b   1.000
_cell.length_c   1.000
_cell.angle_alpha   90.00
_cell.angle_beta   90.00
_cell.angle_gamma   90.00
#
_symmetry.space_group_name_H-M   'P 1'
#
loop_
_entity.id
_entity.type
_entity.pdbx_description
1 polymer ?
#
loop_
_entity_poly.entity_id
_entity_poly.type
_entity_poly.pdbx_seq_one_letter_code
_entity_poly.pdbx_strand_id
1 'polypeptide(L)'
;PSHRVDAARYISAEHVDLEAERLWPYAWQVACREEEIPEAGDYFEYKITDQSIVLVRTASGAIKGYFNACPHRGTQLAKGCGHLTQFVCPFHGWRWSLDGVNRYVHDRVEFPDLSDEELRLPEAAVDIWGGFVFVRLTQTGPSLAEYLEPVASQIAPYRLEDYRIKSWRTIVLGANWKVALEAFEEAYHSMGSHPQTMKGNCDVNCTYETHGAHSLLTSPVGVPSARFKGRVKEQDVLRTAIDNLLDIGLADDAERTALEQLRETPLAEGQTTRGLFQEMSHGRLNSFLPDVPIDRYMDDWNYTIFPNLTFNLLPGNIFGFLARPNGRDPDSCIFDVMVLAHPAGETWPRAQREQVTDPDHDWGVVAAQDFSNMELVQQGLHQRTTKFTRLASYQEKRIVNRIAHIDLYYEMFSERPSDDE
;
A
#
# COMPACT_ATOMS: atom_id res chain seq x y z
N PRO A 1 -8.36 -6.65 -23.10
CA PRO A 1 -6.92 -6.81 -22.73
C PRO A 1 -6.45 -8.27 -22.89
N SER A 2 -5.17 -8.47 -23.17
CA SER A 2 -4.57 -9.80 -23.39
C SER A 2 -4.37 -10.54 -22.06
N HIS A 3 -4.69 -11.84 -22.02
CA HIS A 3 -4.35 -12.73 -20.90
C HIS A 3 -2.90 -13.26 -20.95
N ARG A 4 -2.14 -12.81 -21.95
CA ARG A 4 -0.70 -13.03 -22.06
C ARG A 4 0.01 -11.69 -21.86
N VAL A 5 0.87 -11.64 -20.86
CA VAL A 5 1.67 -10.46 -20.53
C VAL A 5 3.11 -10.76 -20.90
N ASP A 6 3.74 -9.88 -21.69
CA ASP A 6 5.15 -10.05 -22.06
C ASP A 6 6.04 -10.04 -20.81
N ALA A 7 6.95 -11.00 -20.70
CA ALA A 7 7.88 -11.07 -19.58
C ALA A 7 8.75 -9.81 -19.47
N ALA A 8 9.04 -9.14 -20.60
CA ALA A 8 9.80 -7.90 -20.64
C ALA A 8 9.23 -6.80 -19.73
N ARG A 9 7.91 -6.79 -19.48
CA ARG A 9 7.25 -5.81 -18.58
C ARG A 9 7.74 -5.87 -17.14
N TYR A 10 8.35 -6.99 -16.75
CA TYR A 10 8.84 -7.21 -15.39
C TYR A 10 10.37 -7.19 -15.28
N ILE A 11 11.08 -7.36 -16.39
CA ILE A 11 12.55 -7.58 -16.37
C ILE A 11 13.33 -6.57 -17.22
N SER A 12 12.67 -5.76 -18.06
CA SER A 12 13.39 -4.87 -18.99
C SER A 12 13.62 -3.48 -18.40
N ALA A 13 14.82 -2.94 -18.65
CA ALA A 13 15.14 -1.56 -18.33
C ALA A 13 14.27 -0.55 -19.12
N GLU A 14 13.89 -0.89 -20.35
CA GLU A 14 13.00 -0.06 -21.17
C GLU A 14 11.65 0.17 -20.49
N HIS A 15 11.05 -0.88 -19.92
CA HIS A 15 9.80 -0.73 -19.19
C HIS A 15 9.99 0.05 -17.88
N VAL A 16 11.11 -0.11 -17.18
CA VAL A 16 11.43 0.72 -16.01
C VAL A 16 11.51 2.20 -16.37
N ASP A 17 12.17 2.54 -17.48
CA ASP A 17 12.27 3.92 -17.95
C ASP A 17 10.89 4.47 -18.35
N LEU A 18 10.07 3.67 -19.04
CA LEU A 18 8.69 4.06 -19.35
C LEU A 18 7.85 4.31 -18.10
N GLU A 19 7.95 3.45 -17.07
CA GLU A 19 7.27 3.66 -15.79
C GLU A 19 7.74 4.94 -15.10
N ALA A 20 9.06 5.16 -15.05
CA ALA A 20 9.67 6.34 -14.43
C ALA A 20 9.26 7.64 -15.13
N GLU A 21 9.14 7.64 -16.46
CA GLU A 21 8.80 8.83 -17.23
C GLU A 21 7.29 9.07 -17.34
N ARG A 22 6.47 8.01 -17.36
CA ARG A 22 5.07 8.10 -17.81
C ARG A 22 4.04 7.60 -16.81
N LEU A 23 4.41 6.77 -15.84
CA LEU A 23 3.48 6.29 -14.81
C LEU A 23 3.64 7.09 -13.52
N TRP A 24 4.81 7.00 -12.90
CA TRP A 24 5.05 7.53 -11.55
C TRP A 24 4.92 9.05 -11.43
N PRO A 25 5.21 9.87 -12.46
CA PRO A 25 5.00 11.30 -12.33
C PRO A 25 3.53 11.69 -12.24
N TYR A 26 2.65 10.91 -12.87
CA TYR A 26 1.24 11.26 -13.13
C TYR A 26 0.22 10.49 -12.29
N ALA A 27 0.60 9.34 -11.73
CA ALA A 27 -0.27 8.57 -10.85
C ALA A 27 -0.20 9.08 -9.40
N TRP A 28 -1.30 9.07 -8.68
CA TRP A 28 -1.30 9.28 -7.23
C TRP A 28 -0.73 8.06 -6.51
N GLN A 29 0.14 8.26 -5.52
CA GLN A 29 0.85 7.20 -4.80
C GLN A 29 0.72 7.41 -3.30
N VAL A 30 0.48 6.35 -2.53
CA VAL A 30 0.58 6.43 -1.07
C VAL A 30 2.04 6.52 -0.65
N ALA A 31 2.35 7.50 0.20
CA ALA A 31 3.69 7.72 0.74
C ALA A 31 3.80 7.35 2.23
N CYS A 32 2.92 7.90 3.05
CA CYS A 32 2.90 7.71 4.49
C CYS A 32 1.49 7.90 5.06
N ARG A 33 1.36 7.69 6.37
CA ARG A 33 0.18 8.08 7.16
C ARG A 33 0.38 9.46 7.76
N GLU A 34 -0.73 10.16 7.97
CA GLU A 34 -0.71 11.45 8.66
C GLU A 34 -0.07 11.38 10.06
N GLU A 35 -0.27 10.26 10.77
CA GLU A 35 0.27 10.02 12.11
C GLU A 35 1.78 9.76 12.15
N GLU A 36 2.43 9.54 10.99
CA GLU A 36 3.89 9.51 10.88
C GLU A 36 4.51 10.92 10.94
N ILE A 37 3.73 11.96 10.61
CA ILE A 37 4.13 13.37 10.65
C ILE A 37 3.08 14.25 11.37
N PRO A 38 2.78 14.00 12.66
CA PRO A 38 1.65 14.63 13.35
C PRO A 38 1.87 16.11 13.66
N GLU A 39 3.11 16.53 13.95
CA GLU A 39 3.39 17.89 14.41
C GLU A 39 3.93 18.77 13.27
N ALA A 40 3.68 20.07 13.36
CA ALA A 40 4.28 21.03 12.43
C ALA A 40 5.82 20.93 12.45
N GLY A 41 6.42 20.80 11.27
CA GLY A 41 7.85 20.56 11.10
C GLY A 41 8.23 19.09 10.93
N ASP A 42 7.36 18.15 11.33
CA ASP A 42 7.61 16.73 11.08
C ASP A 42 7.58 16.47 9.57
N TYR A 43 8.57 15.70 9.11
CA TYR A 43 8.73 15.38 7.70
C TYR A 43 9.01 13.89 7.47
N PHE A 44 8.65 13.45 6.26
CA PHE A 44 8.89 12.13 5.74
C PHE A 44 9.44 12.22 4.31
N GLU A 45 10.55 11.55 4.04
CA GLU A 45 11.13 11.41 2.70
C GLU A 45 10.47 10.25 1.95
N TYR A 46 9.69 10.57 0.93
CA TYR A 46 9.18 9.60 -0.04
C TYR A 46 10.13 9.46 -1.22
N LYS A 47 10.46 8.22 -1.59
CA LYS A 47 11.32 7.92 -2.75
C LYS A 47 10.57 7.07 -3.74
N ILE A 48 10.65 7.46 -5.00
CA ILE A 48 10.12 6.73 -6.15
C ILE A 48 11.08 6.86 -7.31
N THR A 49 11.46 5.75 -7.92
CA THR A 49 12.48 5.69 -8.98
C THR A 49 13.76 6.46 -8.58
N ASP A 50 14.12 7.50 -9.32
CA ASP A 50 15.26 8.40 -9.09
C ASP A 50 14.87 9.71 -8.40
N GLN A 51 13.61 9.86 -7.99
CA GLN A 51 13.07 11.05 -7.36
C GLN A 51 12.96 10.89 -5.84
N SER A 52 13.13 12.01 -5.12
CA SER A 52 12.94 12.11 -3.67
C SER A 52 12.07 13.33 -3.37
N ILE A 53 10.98 13.12 -2.64
CA ILE A 53 10.02 14.14 -2.23
C ILE A 53 10.02 14.23 -0.70
N VAL A 54 10.17 15.43 -0.15
CA VAL A 54 10.00 15.67 1.28
C VAL A 54 8.57 16.10 1.54
N LEU A 55 7.81 15.24 2.21
CA LEU A 55 6.49 15.54 2.75
C LEU A 55 6.68 16.19 4.12
N VAL A 56 6.13 17.37 4.36
CA VAL A 56 6.27 18.09 5.63
C VAL A 56 4.95 18.67 6.08
N ARG A 57 4.64 18.55 7.37
CA ARG A 57 3.52 19.27 7.97
C ARG A 57 3.94 20.71 8.24
N THR A 58 3.24 21.66 7.62
CA THR A 58 3.50 23.09 7.79
C THR A 58 2.97 23.61 9.12
N ALA A 59 3.34 24.83 9.49
CA ALA A 59 2.80 25.50 10.68
C ALA A 59 1.28 25.72 10.63
N SER A 60 0.69 25.73 9.42
CA SER A 60 -0.76 25.82 9.23
C SER A 60 -1.50 24.50 9.50
N GLY A 61 -0.77 23.39 9.64
CA GLY A 61 -1.31 22.04 9.74
C GLY A 61 -1.44 21.32 8.40
N ALA A 62 -1.39 22.04 7.26
CA ALA A 62 -1.39 21.43 5.93
C ALA A 62 -0.10 20.63 5.67
N ILE A 63 -0.19 19.53 4.94
CA ILE A 63 0.96 18.73 4.50
C ILE A 63 1.32 19.15 3.08
N LYS A 64 2.59 19.46 2.85
CA LYS A 64 3.13 19.83 1.54
C LYS A 64 4.24 18.88 1.10
N GLY A 65 4.43 18.72 -0.20
CA GLY A 65 5.48 17.90 -0.79
C GLY A 65 6.42 18.73 -1.66
N TYR A 66 7.72 18.63 -1.42
CA TYR A 66 8.74 19.33 -2.21
C TYR A 66 9.73 18.36 -2.83
N PHE A 67 10.17 18.63 -4.06
CA PHE A 67 11.32 17.95 -4.62
C PHE A 67 12.54 18.20 -3.72
N ASN A 68 13.19 17.12 -3.30
CA ASN A 68 14.24 17.13 -2.28
C ASN A 68 15.59 17.58 -2.85
N ALA A 69 15.62 18.73 -3.50
CA ALA A 69 16.77 19.27 -4.18
C ALA A 69 16.81 20.78 -4.00
N CYS A 70 17.93 21.29 -3.50
CA CYS A 70 18.18 22.72 -3.38
C CYS A 70 18.24 23.36 -4.78
N PRO A 71 17.44 24.42 -5.06
CA PRO A 71 17.46 25.12 -6.35
C PRO A 71 18.83 25.69 -6.77
N HIS A 72 19.77 25.85 -5.84
CA HIS A 72 21.11 26.33 -6.15
C HIS A 72 21.95 25.31 -6.93
N ARG A 73 22.18 24.12 -6.36
CA ARG A 73 23.10 23.09 -6.93
C ARG A 73 22.61 21.66 -6.71
N GLY A 74 21.31 21.47 -6.50
CA GLY A 74 20.68 20.15 -6.37
C GLY A 74 21.02 19.39 -5.09
N THR A 75 21.55 20.05 -4.05
CA THR A 75 21.84 19.39 -2.77
C THR A 75 20.57 18.90 -2.10
N GLN A 76 20.56 17.64 -1.67
CA GLN A 76 19.46 17.08 -0.90
C GLN A 76 19.20 17.87 0.39
N LEU A 77 17.95 18.20 0.67
CA LEU A 77 17.55 19.07 1.79
C LEU A 77 17.23 18.30 3.07
N ALA A 78 16.63 17.11 2.96
CA ALA A 78 16.31 16.26 4.10
C ALA A 78 16.47 14.78 3.75
N LYS A 79 16.66 13.91 4.76
CA LYS A 79 16.81 12.46 4.55
C LYS A 79 15.99 11.70 5.59
N GLY A 80 15.34 10.62 5.18
CA GLY A 80 14.52 9.77 6.05
C GLY A 80 13.32 10.52 6.62
N CYS A 81 13.06 10.36 7.91
CA CYS A 81 12.05 11.12 8.63
C CYS A 81 12.68 11.92 9.77
N GLY A 82 12.00 12.96 10.23
CA GLY A 82 12.50 13.81 11.31
C GLY A 82 11.67 15.06 11.50
N HIS A 83 12.29 16.09 12.08
CA HIS A 83 11.65 17.35 12.38
C HIS A 83 12.51 18.53 11.89
N LEU A 84 11.86 19.52 11.28
CA LEU A 84 12.48 20.72 10.70
C LEU A 84 11.71 21.96 11.20
N THR A 85 12.43 23.00 11.62
CA THR A 85 11.80 24.33 11.81
C THR A 85 11.77 25.14 10.53
N GLN A 86 12.70 24.85 9.61
CA GLN A 86 12.82 25.40 8.27
C GLN A 86 13.73 24.46 7.45
N PHE A 87 13.65 24.48 6.13
CA PHE A 87 14.64 23.81 5.29
C PHE A 87 15.94 24.61 5.29
N VAL A 88 17.06 23.95 5.57
CA VAL A 88 18.40 24.55 5.48
C VAL A 88 19.26 23.67 4.59
N CYS A 89 19.69 24.20 3.45
CA CYS A 89 20.60 23.47 2.57
C CYS A 89 21.95 23.28 3.28
N PRO A 90 22.44 22.03 3.46
CA PRO A 90 23.66 21.76 4.21
C PRO A 90 24.93 22.25 3.48
N PHE A 91 24.84 22.60 2.20
CA PHE A 91 26.00 23.04 1.42
C PHE A 91 26.32 24.53 1.62
N HIS A 92 25.39 25.42 1.24
CA HIS A 92 25.62 26.88 1.28
C HIS A 92 24.66 27.61 2.23
N GLY A 93 23.88 26.89 3.03
CA GLY A 93 23.05 27.47 4.07
C GLY A 93 21.85 28.28 3.58
N TRP A 94 21.44 28.16 2.31
CA TRP A 94 20.18 28.72 1.81
C TRP A 94 19.00 28.13 2.60
N ARG A 95 17.96 28.94 2.83
CA ARG A 95 16.87 28.58 3.75
C ARG A 95 15.51 28.81 3.15
N TRP A 96 14.57 27.93 3.48
CA TRP A 96 13.16 28.06 3.11
C TRP A 96 12.28 27.78 4.32
N SER A 97 11.16 28.49 4.44
CA SER A 97 10.12 28.11 5.41
C SER A 97 9.49 26.78 5.02
N LEU A 98 8.72 26.18 5.95
CA LEU A 98 7.99 24.93 5.69
C LEU A 98 6.97 25.06 4.54
N ASP A 99 6.53 26.29 4.21
CA ASP A 99 5.69 26.61 3.05
C ASP A 99 6.47 26.77 1.72
N GLY A 100 7.76 26.42 1.69
CA GLY A 100 8.57 26.40 0.47
C GLY A 100 9.08 27.76 0.00
N VAL A 101 8.74 28.83 0.71
CA VAL A 101 9.19 30.21 0.42
C VAL A 101 10.63 30.41 0.89
N ASN A 102 11.51 30.89 0.00
CA ASN A 102 12.88 31.23 0.37
C ASN A 102 12.92 32.33 1.43
N ARG A 103 13.80 32.17 2.42
CA ARG A 103 14.01 33.11 3.54
C ARG A 103 15.41 33.69 3.57
N TYR A 104 16.37 33.00 2.97
CA TYR A 104 17.77 33.42 2.99
C TYR A 104 18.55 32.80 1.84
N VAL A 105 19.33 33.64 1.16
CA VAL A 105 20.35 33.30 0.19
C VAL A 105 21.63 33.97 0.65
N HIS A 106 22.69 33.18 0.85
CA HIS A 106 24.02 33.71 1.16
C HIS A 106 24.50 34.56 -0.01
N ASP A 107 24.99 35.77 0.27
CA ASP A 107 25.47 36.73 -0.73
C ASP A 107 24.51 36.92 -1.93
N ARG A 108 23.20 37.12 -1.64
CA ARG A 108 22.11 37.33 -2.64
C ARG A 108 22.49 38.31 -3.78
N VAL A 109 23.33 39.30 -3.50
CA VAL A 109 23.80 40.29 -4.48
C VAL A 109 24.59 39.70 -5.66
N GLU A 110 25.20 38.52 -5.49
CA GLU A 110 25.89 37.76 -6.56
C GLU A 110 24.89 37.06 -7.52
N PHE A 111 23.59 37.07 -7.20
CA PHE A 111 22.52 36.48 -8.00
C PHE A 111 21.51 37.56 -8.45
N PRO A 112 21.94 38.58 -9.22
CA PRO A 112 21.09 39.72 -9.58
C PRO A 112 19.90 39.36 -10.46
N ASP A 113 20.00 38.29 -11.23
CA ASP A 113 18.95 37.83 -12.15
C ASP A 113 17.98 36.83 -11.51
N LEU A 114 18.28 36.35 -10.30
CA LEU A 114 17.48 35.30 -9.64
C LEU A 114 16.24 35.91 -8.99
N SER A 115 15.06 35.57 -9.51
CA SER A 115 13.78 36.02 -8.95
C SER A 115 13.40 35.27 -7.67
N ASP A 116 12.47 35.83 -6.90
CA ASP A 116 11.95 35.15 -5.70
C ASP A 116 11.08 33.93 -6.05
N GLU A 117 10.53 33.87 -7.27
CA GLU A 117 9.74 32.74 -7.75
C GLU A 117 10.62 31.52 -8.07
N GLU A 118 11.73 31.74 -8.78
CA GLU A 118 12.76 30.70 -9.04
C GLU A 118 13.40 30.18 -7.75
N LEU A 119 13.29 30.93 -6.66
CA LEU A 119 13.77 30.54 -5.35
C LEU A 119 12.77 29.71 -4.55
N ARG A 120 11.53 29.53 -5.00
CA ARG A 120 10.58 28.64 -4.32
C ARG A 120 11.05 27.19 -4.45
N LEU A 121 10.76 26.38 -3.43
CA LEU A 121 10.95 24.94 -3.56
C LEU A 121 9.92 24.38 -4.56
N PRO A 122 10.33 23.62 -5.59
CA PRO A 122 9.39 22.98 -6.50
C PRO A 122 8.47 22.02 -5.73
N GLU A 123 7.15 22.15 -5.94
CA GLU A 123 6.13 21.40 -5.22
C GLU A 123 5.66 20.18 -6.03
N ALA A 124 5.52 19.03 -5.37
CA ALA A 124 4.73 17.89 -5.85
C ALA A 124 3.28 18.05 -5.38
N ALA A 125 2.31 17.47 -6.09
CA ALA A 125 0.92 17.47 -5.64
C ALA A 125 0.77 16.52 -4.44
N VAL A 126 0.11 17.01 -3.39
CA VAL A 126 -0.14 16.25 -2.16
C VAL A 126 -1.60 16.42 -1.76
N ASP A 127 -2.23 15.32 -1.39
CA ASP A 127 -3.60 15.31 -0.87
C ASP A 127 -3.76 14.10 0.07
N ILE A 128 -4.85 14.09 0.85
CA ILE A 128 -5.05 13.14 1.96
C ILE A 128 -6.39 12.44 1.79
N TRP A 129 -6.38 11.11 1.93
CA TRP A 129 -7.61 10.31 1.95
C TRP A 129 -7.48 9.15 2.93
N GLY A 130 -8.49 8.97 3.79
CA GLY A 130 -8.52 7.88 4.77
C GLY A 130 -7.31 7.88 5.72
N GLY A 131 -6.73 9.05 6.00
CA GLY A 131 -5.50 9.27 6.77
C GLY A 131 -4.19 8.84 6.08
N PHE A 132 -4.24 8.43 4.82
CA PHE A 132 -3.07 8.26 3.96
C PHE A 132 -2.71 9.57 3.28
N VAL A 133 -1.42 9.89 3.25
CA VAL A 133 -0.86 10.99 2.48
C VAL A 133 -0.48 10.46 1.10
N PHE A 134 -1.13 11.01 0.07
CA PHE A 134 -0.85 10.71 -1.31
C PHE A 134 0.06 11.77 -1.92
N VAL A 135 0.91 11.34 -2.85
CA VAL A 135 1.78 12.22 -3.64
C VAL A 135 1.65 11.90 -5.13
N ARG A 136 1.67 12.93 -5.96
CA ARG A 136 1.86 12.86 -7.42
C ARG A 136 2.91 13.89 -7.80
N LEU A 137 3.88 13.51 -8.65
CA LEU A 137 5.03 14.38 -8.92
C LEU A 137 4.65 15.61 -9.76
N THR A 138 3.64 15.50 -10.61
CA THR A 138 3.06 16.64 -11.32
C THR A 138 1.89 17.30 -10.58
N GLN A 139 1.74 18.60 -10.79
CA GLN A 139 0.55 19.38 -10.40
C GLN A 139 -0.65 19.12 -11.34
N THR A 140 -0.41 18.66 -12.57
CA THR A 140 -1.45 18.44 -13.58
C THR A 140 -2.13 17.08 -13.43
N GLY A 141 -3.41 17.00 -13.81
CA GLY A 141 -4.23 15.78 -13.72
C GLY A 141 -5.37 15.89 -12.69
N PRO A 142 -6.17 14.83 -12.53
CA PRO A 142 -7.36 14.86 -11.66
C PRO A 142 -7.00 15.09 -10.19
N SER A 143 -7.90 15.68 -9.43
CA SER A 143 -7.79 15.73 -7.97
C SER A 143 -7.75 14.31 -7.38
N LEU A 144 -7.25 14.15 -6.15
CA LEU A 144 -7.25 12.83 -5.49
C LEU A 144 -8.68 12.31 -5.31
N ALA A 145 -9.63 13.19 -4.97
CA ALA A 145 -11.04 12.85 -4.84
C ALA A 145 -11.61 12.25 -6.14
N GLU A 146 -11.38 12.89 -7.29
CA GLU A 146 -11.81 12.35 -8.59
C GLU A 146 -11.09 11.05 -8.95
N TYR A 147 -9.81 10.95 -8.59
CA TYR A 147 -8.99 9.79 -8.87
C TYR A 147 -9.51 8.53 -8.17
N LEU A 148 -9.92 8.64 -6.90
CA LEU A 148 -10.30 7.51 -6.06
C LEU A 148 -11.74 7.04 -6.24
N GLU A 149 -12.59 7.74 -7.00
CA GLU A 149 -13.97 7.29 -7.19
C GLU A 149 -14.07 6.15 -8.23
N PRO A 150 -14.97 5.16 -8.05
CA PRO A 150 -16.00 5.04 -7.00
C PRO A 150 -15.52 4.37 -5.70
N VAL A 151 -14.25 3.93 -5.61
CA VAL A 151 -13.79 3.11 -4.48
C VAL A 151 -13.73 3.89 -3.17
N ALA A 152 -13.44 5.19 -3.22
CA ALA A 152 -13.54 6.07 -2.06
C ALA A 152 -14.94 6.04 -1.44
N SER A 153 -15.99 6.21 -2.24
CA SER A 153 -17.38 6.14 -1.77
C SER A 153 -17.76 4.75 -1.22
N GLN A 154 -17.25 3.66 -1.82
CA GLN A 154 -17.50 2.30 -1.32
C GLN A 154 -16.88 2.05 0.07
N ILE A 155 -15.72 2.66 0.33
CA ILE A 155 -14.94 2.47 1.55
C ILE A 155 -15.32 3.47 2.65
N ALA A 156 -15.94 4.61 2.31
CA ALA A 156 -16.30 5.67 3.24
C ALA A 156 -16.99 5.21 4.56
N PRO A 157 -17.93 4.24 4.56
CA PRO A 157 -18.55 3.75 5.80
C PRO A 157 -17.56 3.18 6.83
N TYR A 158 -16.38 2.74 6.38
CA TYR A 158 -15.35 2.14 7.23
C TYR A 158 -14.46 3.18 7.91
N ARG A 159 -14.54 4.48 7.56
CA ARG A 159 -13.84 5.60 8.23
C ARG A 159 -12.35 5.35 8.45
N LEU A 160 -11.61 5.13 7.36
CA LEU A 160 -10.20 4.71 7.44
C LEU A 160 -9.29 5.71 8.15
N GLU A 161 -9.68 6.99 8.18
CA GLU A 161 -9.02 8.05 8.95
C GLU A 161 -8.93 7.76 10.46
N ASP A 162 -9.84 6.93 10.99
CA ASP A 162 -9.89 6.56 12.41
C ASP A 162 -8.98 5.36 12.76
N TYR A 163 -8.40 4.71 11.76
CA TYR A 163 -7.49 3.57 11.96
C TYR A 163 -6.10 4.06 12.34
N ARG A 164 -5.36 3.26 13.11
CA ARG A 164 -3.99 3.55 13.56
C ARG A 164 -3.05 2.43 13.17
N ILE A 165 -1.80 2.76 12.94
CA ILE A 165 -0.74 1.80 12.65
C ILE A 165 -0.55 0.91 13.88
N LYS A 166 -0.81 -0.40 13.70
CA LYS A 166 -0.41 -1.43 14.65
C LYS A 166 0.98 -1.97 14.32
N SER A 167 1.27 -2.14 13.02
CA SER A 167 2.58 -2.51 12.50
C SER A 167 2.76 -1.94 11.10
N TRP A 168 3.97 -1.48 10.77
CA TRP A 168 4.33 -1.11 9.41
C TRP A 168 5.80 -1.44 9.20
N ARG A 169 6.06 -2.36 8.27
CA ARG A 169 7.40 -2.85 7.96
C ARG A 169 7.71 -2.60 6.50
N THR A 170 8.91 -2.14 6.20
CA THR A 170 9.43 -1.96 4.85
C THR A 170 10.57 -2.95 4.63
N ILE A 171 10.58 -3.65 3.50
CA ILE A 171 11.64 -4.57 3.07
C ILE A 171 11.98 -4.30 1.60
N VAL A 172 13.20 -4.64 1.19
CA VAL A 172 13.57 -4.72 -0.24
C VAL A 172 13.40 -6.17 -0.69
N LEU A 173 12.50 -6.41 -1.64
CA LEU A 173 12.27 -7.75 -2.21
C LEU A 173 13.02 -7.90 -3.53
N GLY A 174 13.55 -9.11 -3.77
CA GLY A 174 14.19 -9.50 -5.04
C GLY A 174 13.19 -9.81 -6.17
N ALA A 175 12.20 -8.95 -6.34
CA ALA A 175 11.18 -9.06 -7.38
C ALA A 175 10.75 -7.68 -7.88
N ASN A 176 10.24 -7.64 -9.12
CA ASN A 176 9.59 -6.46 -9.66
C ASN A 176 8.39 -6.04 -8.80
N TRP A 177 8.16 -4.73 -8.65
CA TRP A 177 7.07 -4.22 -7.80
C TRP A 177 5.69 -4.75 -8.22
N LYS A 178 5.49 -5.01 -9.52
CA LYS A 178 4.25 -5.60 -10.03
C LYS A 178 4.11 -7.05 -9.56
N VAL A 179 5.15 -7.87 -9.69
CA VAL A 179 5.16 -9.27 -9.22
C VAL A 179 4.83 -9.33 -7.73
N ALA A 180 5.44 -8.45 -6.93
CA ALA A 180 5.21 -8.41 -5.49
C ALA A 180 3.74 -8.07 -5.14
N LEU A 181 3.12 -7.12 -5.86
CA LEU A 181 1.74 -6.72 -5.57
C LEU A 181 0.70 -7.69 -6.13
N GLU A 182 0.97 -8.28 -7.30
CA GLU A 182 0.08 -9.19 -8.02
C GLU A 182 -0.32 -10.42 -7.19
N ALA A 183 0.57 -10.92 -6.32
CA ALA A 183 0.27 -12.04 -5.42
C ALA A 183 -0.88 -11.76 -4.45
N PHE A 184 -1.18 -10.48 -4.17
CA PHE A 184 -2.23 -10.07 -3.22
C PHE A 184 -3.53 -9.66 -3.89
N GLU A 185 -3.66 -9.88 -5.20
CA GLU A 185 -4.85 -9.50 -5.99
C GLU A 185 -5.72 -10.65 -6.45
N GLU A 186 -5.30 -11.86 -6.14
CA GLU A 186 -5.95 -13.08 -6.58
C GLU A 186 -5.96 -14.13 -5.46
N ALA A 187 -6.93 -15.04 -5.53
CA ALA A 187 -7.03 -16.18 -4.62
C ALA A 187 -6.73 -17.52 -5.34
N TYR A 188 -6.26 -17.46 -6.58
CA TYR A 188 -5.91 -18.61 -7.41
C TYR A 188 -4.73 -19.41 -6.83
N HIS A 189 -3.71 -18.72 -6.31
CA HIS A 189 -2.55 -19.41 -5.72
C HIS A 189 -2.87 -20.06 -4.37
N SER A 190 -3.91 -19.60 -3.65
CA SER A 190 -4.08 -19.86 -2.22
C SER A 190 -4.20 -21.34 -1.87
N MET A 191 -4.80 -22.15 -2.75
CA MET A 191 -4.86 -23.61 -2.56
C MET A 191 -3.51 -24.31 -2.73
N GLY A 192 -2.62 -23.75 -3.55
CA GLY A 192 -1.28 -24.27 -3.79
C GLY A 192 -0.30 -23.82 -2.72
N SER A 193 -0.25 -22.52 -2.43
CA SER A 193 0.74 -21.94 -1.52
C SER A 193 0.29 -21.98 -0.06
N HIS A 194 -1.00 -21.82 0.23
CA HIS A 194 -1.52 -21.70 1.59
C HIS A 194 -2.59 -22.75 1.95
N PRO A 195 -2.41 -24.05 1.63
CA PRO A 195 -3.42 -25.07 1.90
C PRO A 195 -3.82 -25.16 3.38
N GLN A 196 -2.96 -24.72 4.31
CA GLN A 196 -3.24 -24.63 5.74
C GLN A 196 -4.37 -23.65 6.06
N THR A 197 -4.52 -22.58 5.30
CA THR A 197 -5.52 -21.52 5.54
C THR A 197 -6.89 -21.88 4.96
N MET A 198 -6.95 -22.82 4.01
CA MET A 198 -8.14 -23.13 3.19
C MET A 198 -9.26 -23.84 3.96
N LYS A 199 -9.01 -24.26 5.21
CA LYS A 199 -10.07 -24.72 6.12
C LYS A 199 -10.86 -23.55 6.72
N GLY A 200 -10.27 -22.37 6.81
CA GLY A 200 -10.90 -21.14 7.34
C GLY A 200 -11.31 -20.13 6.26
N ASN A 201 -10.71 -20.22 5.07
CA ASN A 201 -10.90 -19.28 3.96
C ASN A 201 -11.36 -20.01 2.69
N CYS A 202 -12.19 -19.36 1.87
CA CYS A 202 -12.69 -19.93 0.63
C CYS A 202 -12.07 -19.27 -0.62
N ASP A 203 -11.48 -20.07 -1.51
CA ASP A 203 -10.83 -19.62 -2.75
C ASP A 203 -11.70 -19.74 -4.02
N VAL A 204 -12.86 -20.41 -3.94
CA VAL A 204 -13.67 -20.81 -5.12
C VAL A 204 -14.86 -19.87 -5.38
N ASN A 205 -15.32 -19.13 -4.37
CA ASN A 205 -16.49 -18.26 -4.46
C ASN A 205 -16.12 -16.77 -4.40
N CYS A 206 -14.92 -16.43 -4.84
CA CYS A 206 -14.46 -15.06 -4.85
C CYS A 206 -15.06 -14.26 -6.01
N THR A 207 -15.40 -13.00 -5.77
CA THR A 207 -15.73 -12.05 -6.82
C THR A 207 -14.51 -11.21 -7.15
N TYR A 208 -14.42 -10.80 -8.41
CA TYR A 208 -13.35 -9.96 -8.91
C TYR A 208 -14.03 -8.83 -9.68
N GLU A 209 -13.74 -7.58 -9.36
CA GLU A 209 -14.39 -6.39 -9.91
C GLU A 209 -13.34 -5.34 -10.25
N THR A 210 -13.60 -4.53 -11.27
CA THR A 210 -12.70 -3.47 -11.74
C THR A 210 -13.47 -2.16 -11.77
N HIS A 211 -12.89 -1.11 -11.21
CA HIS A 211 -13.46 0.22 -11.07
C HIS A 211 -12.48 1.25 -11.65
N GLY A 212 -12.49 1.40 -12.97
CA GLY A 212 -11.42 2.11 -13.68
C GLY A 212 -10.06 1.44 -13.41
N ALA A 213 -9.09 2.22 -12.94
CA ALA A 213 -7.76 1.71 -12.59
C ALA A 213 -7.76 0.87 -11.30
N HIS A 214 -8.75 1.09 -10.42
CA HIS A 214 -8.90 0.40 -9.15
C HIS A 214 -9.60 -0.95 -9.32
N SER A 215 -9.53 -1.80 -8.30
CA SER A 215 -10.23 -3.09 -8.33
C SER A 215 -10.59 -3.59 -6.94
N LEU A 216 -11.52 -4.54 -6.88
CA LEU A 216 -12.00 -5.18 -5.67
C LEU A 216 -12.05 -6.69 -5.87
N LEU A 217 -11.53 -7.43 -4.90
CA LEU A 217 -11.77 -8.85 -4.68
C LEU A 217 -12.60 -9.00 -3.42
N THR A 218 -13.68 -9.77 -3.49
CA THR A 218 -14.38 -10.22 -2.28
C THR A 218 -14.15 -11.70 -2.08
N SER A 219 -13.71 -12.08 -0.88
CA SER A 219 -13.45 -13.47 -0.51
C SER A 219 -14.21 -13.85 0.77
N PRO A 220 -14.95 -14.97 0.78
CA PRO A 220 -15.60 -15.43 2.00
C PRO A 220 -14.61 -15.94 3.06
N VAL A 221 -14.63 -15.33 4.25
CA VAL A 221 -13.85 -15.76 5.42
C VAL A 221 -14.73 -16.43 6.46
N GLY A 222 -14.14 -17.30 7.28
CA GLY A 222 -14.84 -18.11 8.28
C GLY A 222 -15.65 -19.23 7.65
N VAL A 223 -15.32 -19.60 6.41
CA VAL A 223 -15.93 -20.71 5.67
C VAL A 223 -14.85 -21.51 4.95
N PRO A 224 -14.90 -22.85 4.96
CA PRO A 224 -13.91 -23.67 4.30
C PRO A 224 -14.03 -23.58 2.79
N SER A 225 -12.91 -23.77 2.09
CA SER A 225 -12.91 -23.95 0.64
C SER A 225 -13.90 -25.04 0.19
N ALA A 226 -14.70 -24.72 -0.82
CA ALA A 226 -15.60 -25.67 -1.47
C ALA A 226 -14.88 -26.93 -2.00
N ARG A 227 -13.56 -26.86 -2.21
CA ARG A 227 -12.74 -28.00 -2.64
C ARG A 227 -12.68 -29.13 -1.62
N PHE A 228 -12.90 -28.84 -0.34
CA PHE A 228 -12.99 -29.87 0.71
C PHE A 228 -14.30 -30.66 0.68
N LYS A 229 -15.28 -30.29 -0.17
CA LYS A 229 -16.56 -31.02 -0.34
C LYS A 229 -17.30 -31.28 0.97
N GLY A 230 -17.33 -30.28 1.86
CA GLY A 230 -18.03 -30.37 3.16
C GLY A 230 -17.34 -31.28 4.20
N ARG A 231 -16.06 -31.61 4.02
CA ARG A 231 -15.32 -32.51 4.94
C ARG A 231 -14.60 -31.78 6.08
N VAL A 232 -14.76 -30.47 6.20
CA VAL A 232 -14.17 -29.67 7.29
C VAL A 232 -15.25 -29.48 8.37
N LYS A 233 -14.91 -29.79 9.62
CA LYS A 233 -15.81 -29.56 10.76
C LYS A 233 -15.71 -28.10 11.19
N GLU A 234 -16.79 -27.56 11.75
CA GLU A 234 -16.85 -26.16 12.17
C GLU A 234 -15.75 -25.78 13.19
N GLN A 235 -15.41 -26.69 14.11
CA GLN A 235 -14.30 -26.47 15.04
C GLN A 235 -12.95 -26.33 14.32
N ASP A 236 -12.75 -27.05 13.21
CA ASP A 236 -11.51 -26.93 12.42
C ASP A 236 -11.46 -25.60 11.67
N VAL A 237 -12.62 -25.04 11.29
CA VAL A 237 -12.75 -23.69 10.73
C VAL A 237 -12.33 -22.66 11.77
N LEU A 238 -12.86 -22.74 13.00
CA LEU A 238 -12.49 -21.86 14.12
C LEU A 238 -11.00 -21.90 14.40
N ARG A 239 -10.43 -23.11 14.53
CA ARG A 239 -8.99 -23.29 14.78
C ARG A 239 -8.15 -22.63 13.70
N THR A 240 -8.52 -22.84 12.44
CA THR A 240 -7.79 -22.27 11.30
C THR A 240 -7.92 -20.74 11.25
N ALA A 241 -9.11 -20.20 11.49
CA ALA A 241 -9.33 -18.76 11.52
C ALA A 241 -8.46 -18.08 12.60
N ILE A 242 -8.36 -18.69 13.79
CA ILE A 242 -7.52 -18.18 14.87
C ILE A 242 -6.03 -18.34 14.55
N ASP A 243 -5.62 -19.48 14.00
CA ASP A 243 -4.23 -19.71 13.58
C ASP A 243 -3.79 -18.63 12.57
N ASN A 244 -4.64 -18.28 11.61
CA ASN A 244 -4.37 -17.21 10.66
C ASN A 244 -4.24 -15.83 11.34
N LEU A 245 -5.14 -15.49 12.29
CA LEU A 245 -5.05 -14.21 13.03
C LEU A 245 -3.76 -14.10 13.85
N LEU A 246 -3.32 -15.22 14.43
CA LEU A 246 -2.08 -15.29 15.20
C LEU A 246 -0.84 -15.22 14.31
N ASP A 247 -0.87 -15.84 13.12
CA ASP A 247 0.24 -15.85 12.15
C ASP A 247 0.54 -14.45 11.61
N ILE A 248 -0.50 -13.64 11.33
CA ILE A 248 -0.31 -12.28 10.81
C ILE A 248 0.17 -11.31 11.91
N GLY A 249 0.32 -11.77 13.16
CA GLY A 249 0.84 -10.96 14.26
C GLY A 249 -0.10 -9.83 14.68
N LEU A 250 -1.41 -10.01 14.45
CA LEU A 250 -2.43 -9.02 14.83
C LEU A 250 -2.67 -8.91 16.32
N ALA A 251 -2.24 -9.87 17.13
CA ALA A 251 -2.63 -9.97 18.52
C ALA A 251 -1.49 -9.54 19.44
N ASP A 252 -1.77 -8.64 20.38
CA ASP A 252 -0.89 -8.47 21.55
C ASP A 252 -0.90 -9.72 22.45
N ASP A 253 -0.09 -9.76 23.51
CA ASP A 253 0.02 -10.94 24.37
C ASP A 253 -1.32 -11.33 25.04
N ALA A 254 -2.15 -10.36 25.39
CA ALA A 254 -3.45 -10.59 26.00
C ALA A 254 -4.47 -11.09 24.97
N GLU A 255 -4.53 -10.45 23.80
CA GLU A 255 -5.33 -10.87 22.64
C GLU A 255 -4.93 -12.28 22.20
N ARG A 256 -3.63 -12.59 22.16
CA ARG A 256 -3.09 -13.91 21.81
C ARG A 256 -3.58 -14.97 22.77
N THR A 257 -3.47 -14.71 24.08
CA THR A 257 -3.93 -15.64 25.11
C THR A 257 -5.45 -15.90 24.98
N ALA A 258 -6.24 -14.85 24.74
CA ALA A 258 -7.68 -14.98 24.55
C ALA A 258 -8.04 -15.77 23.28
N LEU A 259 -7.33 -15.53 22.18
CA LEU A 259 -7.48 -16.26 20.93
C LEU A 259 -7.11 -17.74 21.09
N GLU A 260 -6.00 -18.06 21.76
CA GLU A 260 -5.58 -19.43 22.05
C GLU A 260 -6.61 -20.18 22.91
N GLN A 261 -7.23 -19.50 23.88
CA GLN A 261 -8.31 -20.07 24.66
C GLN A 261 -9.57 -20.31 23.80
N LEU A 262 -9.93 -19.34 22.95
CA LEU A 262 -11.08 -19.45 22.05
C LEU A 262 -10.91 -20.60 21.07
N ARG A 263 -9.69 -20.82 20.57
CA ARG A 263 -9.31 -21.88 19.62
C ARG A 263 -9.69 -23.27 20.10
N GLU A 264 -9.53 -23.52 21.39
CA GLU A 264 -9.83 -24.81 22.01
C GLU A 264 -11.21 -24.87 22.66
N THR A 265 -11.93 -23.75 22.72
CA THR A 265 -13.30 -23.71 23.23
C THR A 265 -14.24 -24.38 22.21
N PRO A 266 -15.00 -25.42 22.59
CA PRO A 266 -15.96 -26.04 21.70
C PRO A 266 -17.07 -25.07 21.30
N LEU A 267 -17.36 -25.00 20.00
CA LEU A 267 -18.53 -24.26 19.50
C LEU A 267 -19.83 -24.85 20.03
N ALA A 268 -20.80 -24.00 20.34
CA ALA A 268 -22.13 -24.42 20.75
C ALA A 268 -22.87 -25.12 19.59
N GLU A 269 -23.90 -25.92 19.92
CA GLU A 269 -24.70 -26.62 18.90
C GLU A 269 -25.34 -25.60 17.93
N GLY A 270 -25.06 -25.76 16.63
CA GLY A 270 -25.56 -24.87 15.58
C GLY A 270 -24.79 -23.54 15.43
N GLN A 271 -23.82 -23.24 16.30
CA GLN A 271 -22.97 -22.06 16.18
C GLN A 271 -21.95 -22.26 15.05
N THR A 272 -21.80 -21.26 14.19
CA THR A 272 -20.77 -21.23 13.15
C THR A 272 -19.62 -20.33 13.58
N THR A 273 -18.42 -20.64 13.09
CA THR A 273 -17.23 -19.79 13.24
C THR A 273 -17.51 -18.40 12.70
N ARG A 274 -18.15 -18.34 11.52
CA ARG A 274 -18.52 -17.07 10.88
C ARG A 274 -19.48 -16.25 11.74
N GLY A 275 -20.53 -16.86 12.28
CA GLY A 275 -21.49 -16.17 13.15
C GLY A 275 -20.86 -15.66 14.44
N LEU A 276 -20.02 -16.48 15.07
CA LEU A 276 -19.28 -16.11 16.28
C LEU A 276 -18.41 -14.85 16.05
N PHE A 277 -17.56 -14.86 15.01
CA PHE A 277 -16.70 -13.71 14.72
C PHE A 277 -17.50 -12.48 14.29
N GLN A 278 -18.61 -12.66 13.56
CA GLN A 278 -19.47 -11.56 13.16
C GLN A 278 -20.06 -10.83 14.37
N GLU A 279 -20.61 -11.58 15.32
CA GLU A 279 -21.18 -11.04 16.55
C GLU A 279 -20.12 -10.36 17.42
N MET A 280 -18.94 -10.97 17.57
CA MET A 280 -17.82 -10.39 18.32
C MET A 280 -17.34 -9.07 17.70
N SER A 281 -17.05 -9.05 16.40
CA SER A 281 -16.55 -7.88 15.70
C SER A 281 -17.59 -6.76 15.65
N HIS A 282 -18.85 -7.09 15.34
CA HIS A 282 -19.94 -6.12 15.36
C HIS A 282 -20.17 -5.56 16.77
N GLY A 283 -20.19 -6.40 17.80
CA GLY A 283 -20.35 -5.96 19.19
C GLY A 283 -19.25 -5.00 19.64
N ARG A 284 -18.01 -5.19 19.18
CA ARG A 284 -16.86 -4.33 19.48
C ARG A 284 -16.87 -3.02 18.68
N LEU A 285 -17.24 -3.06 17.41
CA LEU A 285 -16.95 -1.97 16.46
C LEU A 285 -18.18 -1.19 15.99
N ASN A 286 -19.40 -1.70 16.14
CA ASN A 286 -20.61 -1.07 15.59
C ASN A 286 -20.84 0.36 16.11
N SER A 287 -20.47 0.66 17.36
CA SER A 287 -20.56 2.05 17.88
C SER A 287 -19.60 3.03 17.19
N PHE A 288 -18.56 2.52 16.53
CA PHE A 288 -17.55 3.32 15.83
C PHE A 288 -17.77 3.32 14.31
N LEU A 289 -18.32 2.23 13.77
CA LEU A 289 -18.60 2.02 12.34
C LEU A 289 -20.10 1.76 12.09
N PRO A 290 -21.01 2.67 12.49
CA PRO A 290 -22.46 2.42 12.47
C PRO A 290 -23.04 2.25 11.07
N ASP A 291 -22.34 2.75 10.05
CA ASP A 291 -22.78 2.72 8.65
C ASP A 291 -22.29 1.45 7.92
N VAL A 292 -21.47 0.61 8.56
CA VAL A 292 -21.05 -0.69 8.01
C VAL A 292 -22.12 -1.73 8.35
N PRO A 293 -22.79 -2.33 7.36
CA PRO A 293 -23.82 -3.32 7.63
C PRO A 293 -23.21 -4.63 8.15
N ILE A 294 -23.94 -5.33 9.03
CA ILE A 294 -23.42 -6.49 9.76
C ILE A 294 -22.89 -7.61 8.83
N ASP A 295 -23.47 -7.78 7.64
CA ASP A 295 -23.04 -8.78 6.66
C ASP A 295 -21.63 -8.52 6.08
N ARG A 296 -21.14 -7.26 6.17
CA ARG A 296 -19.78 -6.87 5.77
C ARG A 296 -18.70 -7.19 6.79
N TYR A 297 -19.06 -7.61 8.00
CA TYR A 297 -18.10 -7.89 9.09
C TYR A 297 -17.28 -9.16 8.92
N MET A 298 -17.64 -10.00 7.96
CA MET A 298 -16.98 -11.30 7.80
C MET A 298 -16.32 -11.54 6.46
N ASP A 299 -16.76 -10.92 5.37
CA ASP A 299 -16.05 -11.09 4.11
C ASP A 299 -14.79 -10.23 4.08
N ASP A 300 -13.76 -10.74 3.41
CA ASP A 300 -12.57 -9.97 3.10
C ASP A 300 -12.85 -9.12 1.85
N TRP A 301 -12.72 -7.81 2.01
CA TRP A 301 -12.88 -6.81 0.95
C TRP A 301 -11.48 -6.33 0.55
N ASN A 302 -10.86 -7.04 -0.39
CA ASN A 302 -9.52 -6.74 -0.85
C ASN A 302 -9.55 -5.70 -1.98
N TYR A 303 -9.19 -4.46 -1.66
CA TYR A 303 -9.12 -3.36 -2.61
C TYR A 303 -7.71 -3.21 -3.18
N THR A 304 -7.63 -2.82 -4.44
CA THR A 304 -6.41 -2.28 -5.05
C THR A 304 -6.64 -0.84 -5.46
N ILE A 305 -5.88 0.05 -4.85
CA ILE A 305 -5.77 1.44 -5.28
C ILE A 305 -4.53 1.54 -6.18
N PHE A 306 -4.77 1.60 -7.48
CA PHE A 306 -3.71 1.81 -8.47
C PHE A 306 -2.86 3.04 -8.12
N PRO A 307 -1.54 3.01 -8.39
CA PRO A 307 -0.81 1.87 -8.96
C PRO A 307 -0.37 0.84 -7.92
N ASN A 308 -0.09 1.28 -6.69
CA ASN A 308 0.86 0.62 -5.81
C ASN A 308 0.32 0.14 -4.45
N LEU A 309 -0.98 0.28 -4.18
CA LEU A 309 -1.59 -0.12 -2.92
C LEU A 309 -2.60 -1.25 -3.14
N THR A 310 -2.44 -2.36 -2.42
CA THR A 310 -3.46 -3.41 -2.27
C THR A 310 -3.67 -3.68 -0.79
N PHE A 311 -4.91 -3.83 -0.33
CA PHE A 311 -5.19 -4.14 1.07
C PHE A 311 -6.49 -4.90 1.27
N ASN A 312 -6.47 -5.80 2.25
CA ASN A 312 -7.63 -6.49 2.81
C ASN A 312 -8.31 -5.57 3.81
N LEU A 313 -9.60 -5.29 3.63
CA LEU A 313 -10.42 -4.51 4.54
C LEU A 313 -11.41 -5.42 5.24
N LEU A 314 -11.17 -5.66 6.54
CA LEU A 314 -12.13 -6.24 7.45
C LEU A 314 -12.57 -5.14 8.42
N PRO A 315 -13.84 -5.01 8.81
CA PRO A 315 -14.20 -3.99 9.80
C PRO A 315 -13.31 -4.04 11.04
N GLY A 316 -12.62 -2.92 11.30
CA GLY A 316 -11.67 -2.75 12.39
C GLY A 316 -10.22 -3.12 12.08
N ASN A 317 -9.91 -3.78 10.96
CA ASN A 317 -8.54 -4.15 10.58
C ASN A 317 -8.28 -3.96 9.08
N ILE A 318 -7.11 -3.40 8.75
CA ILE A 318 -6.58 -3.36 7.40
C ILE A 318 -5.26 -4.11 7.38
N PHE A 319 -5.12 -5.03 6.43
CA PHE A 319 -3.84 -5.61 6.06
C PHE A 319 -3.45 -5.12 4.68
N GLY A 320 -2.45 -4.25 4.61
CA GLY A 320 -2.07 -3.57 3.39
C GLY A 320 -0.66 -3.90 2.92
N PHE A 321 -0.49 -3.75 1.61
CA PHE A 321 0.73 -4.00 0.89
C PHE A 321 0.97 -2.82 -0.05
N LEU A 322 2.15 -2.22 0.04
CA LEU A 322 2.61 -1.21 -0.91
C LEU A 322 3.83 -1.73 -1.65
N ALA A 323 3.89 -1.56 -2.96
CA ALA A 323 5.05 -1.97 -3.76
C ALA A 323 5.46 -0.85 -4.71
N ARG A 324 6.74 -0.45 -4.67
CA ARG A 324 7.28 0.55 -5.61
C ARG A 324 8.69 0.18 -6.08
N PRO A 325 9.11 0.63 -7.28
CA PRO A 325 10.46 0.37 -7.77
C PRO A 325 11.55 0.75 -6.76
N ASN A 326 12.56 -0.09 -6.64
CA ASN A 326 13.78 0.24 -5.92
C ASN A 326 14.76 0.91 -6.88
N GLY A 327 14.65 2.23 -7.04
CA GLY A 327 15.41 2.93 -8.06
C GLY A 327 14.93 2.56 -9.46
N ARG A 328 15.88 2.29 -10.36
CA ARG A 328 15.63 1.81 -11.73
C ARG A 328 15.99 0.33 -11.92
N ASP A 329 15.96 -0.45 -10.84
CA ASP A 329 16.19 -1.89 -10.89
C ASP A 329 14.88 -2.64 -11.22
N PRO A 330 14.76 -3.35 -12.36
CA PRO A 330 13.58 -4.14 -12.66
C PRO A 330 13.41 -5.36 -11.74
N ASP A 331 14.49 -5.80 -11.09
CA ASP A 331 14.55 -7.04 -10.30
C ASP A 331 14.41 -6.81 -8.79
N SER A 332 14.19 -5.56 -8.36
CA SER A 332 13.91 -5.28 -6.95
C SER A 332 12.87 -4.19 -6.73
N CYS A 333 12.17 -4.29 -5.61
CA CYS A 333 11.19 -3.30 -5.18
C CYS A 333 11.30 -3.01 -3.69
N ILE A 334 10.86 -1.82 -3.32
CA ILE A 334 10.58 -1.47 -1.92
C ILE A 334 9.14 -1.93 -1.65
N PHE A 335 9.00 -2.84 -0.71
CA PHE A 335 7.74 -3.45 -0.34
C PHE A 335 7.39 -3.11 1.12
N ASP A 336 6.22 -2.55 1.35
CA ASP A 336 5.71 -2.30 2.70
C ASP A 336 4.59 -3.28 3.03
N VAL A 337 4.65 -3.85 4.23
CA VAL A 337 3.56 -4.61 4.87
C VAL A 337 3.03 -3.76 6.02
N MET A 338 1.75 -3.40 5.95
CA MET A 338 1.10 -2.59 6.97
C MET A 338 -0.09 -3.31 7.59
N VAL A 339 -0.24 -3.12 8.89
CA VAL A 339 -1.38 -3.49 9.68
C VAL A 339 -1.93 -2.22 10.31
N LEU A 340 -3.14 -1.83 9.92
CA LEU A 340 -3.88 -0.77 10.59
C LEU A 340 -5.05 -1.37 11.34
N ALA A 341 -5.39 -0.82 12.50
CA ALA A 341 -6.57 -1.25 13.24
C ALA A 341 -7.30 -0.07 13.87
N HIS A 342 -8.62 -0.22 13.98
CA HIS A 342 -9.46 0.77 14.63
C HIS A 342 -9.32 0.63 16.16
N PRO A 343 -8.94 1.71 16.88
CA PRO A 343 -8.63 1.62 18.31
C PRO A 343 -9.86 1.35 19.18
N ALA A 344 -11.08 1.49 18.65
CA ALA A 344 -12.34 1.15 19.33
C ALA A 344 -12.48 1.79 20.71
N GLY A 345 -12.05 3.06 20.84
CA GLY A 345 -12.09 3.83 22.08
C GLY A 345 -10.82 3.73 22.93
N GLU A 346 -9.88 2.87 22.57
CA GLU A 346 -8.57 2.77 23.22
C GLU A 346 -7.61 3.86 22.73
N THR A 347 -6.52 4.05 23.48
CA THR A 347 -5.40 4.90 23.06
C THR A 347 -4.17 4.02 22.92
N TRP A 348 -3.56 4.03 21.74
CA TRP A 348 -2.37 3.25 21.47
C TRP A 348 -1.14 4.15 21.40
N PRO A 349 0.04 3.63 21.79
CA PRO A 349 1.28 4.32 21.47
C PRO A 349 1.42 4.41 19.95
N ARG A 350 2.00 5.51 19.48
CA ARG A 350 2.30 5.68 18.06
C ARG A 350 3.33 4.64 17.64
N ALA A 351 2.95 3.74 16.74
CA ALA A 351 3.87 2.82 16.08
C ALA A 351 4.79 3.58 15.11
N GLN A 352 6.01 3.09 14.96
CA GLN A 352 6.96 3.61 13.97
C GLN A 352 7.09 2.60 12.84
N ARG A 353 7.30 3.13 11.62
CA ARG A 353 7.65 2.33 10.46
C ARG A 353 9.04 1.70 10.67
N GLU A 354 9.10 0.39 10.57
CA GLU A 354 10.32 -0.40 10.73
C GLU A 354 10.94 -0.72 9.36
N GLN A 355 12.26 -0.59 9.24
CA GLN A 355 13.01 -1.10 8.09
C GLN A 355 13.54 -2.49 8.42
N VAL A 356 13.07 -3.51 7.71
CA VAL A 356 13.52 -4.89 7.89
C VAL A 356 14.71 -5.13 6.98
N THR A 357 15.89 -5.30 7.59
CA THR A 357 17.14 -5.61 6.91
C THR A 357 17.66 -7.01 7.23
N ASP A 358 17.08 -7.68 8.21
CA ASP A 358 17.43 -9.04 8.58
C ASP A 358 16.85 -10.02 7.55
N PRO A 359 17.69 -10.78 6.81
CA PRO A 359 17.19 -11.77 5.86
C PRO A 359 16.45 -12.93 6.55
N ASP A 360 16.71 -13.17 7.85
CA ASP A 360 16.07 -14.23 8.64
C ASP A 360 14.85 -13.73 9.43
N HIS A 361 14.37 -12.51 9.12
CA HIS A 361 13.20 -11.93 9.78
C HIS A 361 11.98 -12.86 9.70
N ASP A 362 11.33 -13.08 10.84
CA ASP A 362 10.12 -13.91 10.91
C ASP A 362 8.90 -13.13 10.40
N TRP A 363 8.47 -13.48 9.18
CA TRP A 363 7.29 -12.94 8.53
C TRP A 363 6.01 -13.71 8.84
N GLY A 364 6.07 -14.76 9.67
CA GLY A 364 4.99 -15.74 9.77
C GLY A 364 4.96 -16.68 8.57
N VAL A 365 4.14 -17.72 8.65
CA VAL A 365 4.14 -18.80 7.67
C VAL A 365 3.59 -18.34 6.33
N VAL A 366 2.48 -17.60 6.32
CA VAL A 366 1.80 -17.21 5.06
C VAL A 366 2.64 -16.21 4.27
N ALA A 367 3.07 -15.11 4.88
CA ALA A 367 3.84 -14.09 4.18
C ALA A 367 5.21 -14.60 3.72
N ALA A 368 5.87 -15.48 4.50
CA ALA A 368 7.13 -16.09 4.07
C ALA A 368 6.97 -16.98 2.82
N GLN A 369 5.84 -17.68 2.68
CA GLN A 369 5.52 -18.46 1.49
C GLN A 369 5.35 -17.56 0.26
N ASP A 370 4.66 -16.42 0.42
CA ASP A 370 4.48 -15.44 -0.65
C ASP A 370 5.80 -14.82 -1.10
N PHE A 371 6.61 -14.33 -0.16
CA PHE A 371 7.90 -13.70 -0.47
C PHE A 371 8.84 -14.66 -1.20
N SER A 372 8.88 -15.92 -0.75
CA SER A 372 9.66 -16.96 -1.42
C SER A 372 9.20 -17.19 -2.86
N ASN A 373 7.88 -17.19 -3.10
CA ASN A 373 7.34 -17.39 -4.45
C ASN A 373 7.62 -16.19 -5.37
N MET A 374 7.55 -14.95 -4.88
CA MET A 374 7.81 -13.75 -5.68
C MET A 374 9.21 -13.75 -6.29
N GLU A 375 10.23 -14.09 -5.50
CA GLU A 375 11.61 -14.18 -6.00
C GLU A 375 11.78 -15.31 -7.01
N LEU A 376 11.14 -16.46 -6.78
CA LEU A 376 11.16 -17.58 -7.73
C LEU A 376 10.45 -17.23 -9.04
N VAL A 377 9.36 -16.46 -8.98
CA VAL A 377 8.68 -15.92 -10.17
C VAL A 377 9.62 -14.99 -10.93
N GLN A 378 10.29 -14.05 -10.24
CA GLN A 378 11.25 -13.15 -10.87
C GLN A 378 12.37 -13.91 -11.60
N GLN A 379 12.96 -14.91 -10.94
CA GLN A 379 13.98 -15.79 -11.54
C GLN A 379 13.44 -16.57 -12.75
N GLY A 380 12.19 -17.00 -12.70
CA GLY A 380 11.49 -17.69 -13.79
C GLY A 380 11.24 -16.79 -15.01
N LEU A 381 10.97 -15.50 -14.79
CA LEU A 381 10.77 -14.51 -15.85
C LEU A 381 12.04 -14.27 -16.69
N HIS A 382 13.22 -14.40 -16.08
CA HIS A 382 14.51 -14.29 -16.77
C HIS A 382 14.89 -15.50 -17.65
N GLN A 383 14.17 -16.62 -17.54
CA GLN A 383 14.49 -17.80 -18.35
C GLN A 383 14.29 -17.52 -19.84
N ARG A 384 15.23 -17.97 -20.67
CA ARG A 384 15.22 -17.72 -22.14
C ARG A 384 13.91 -18.16 -22.81
N THR A 385 13.25 -19.17 -22.27
CA THR A 385 11.99 -19.76 -22.74
C THR A 385 10.75 -19.02 -22.25
N THR A 386 10.85 -18.20 -21.20
CA THR A 386 9.73 -17.44 -20.66
C THR A 386 9.56 -16.16 -21.45
N LYS A 387 8.66 -16.17 -22.44
CA LYS A 387 8.33 -14.98 -23.25
C LYS A 387 7.12 -14.23 -22.72
N PHE A 388 6.23 -14.92 -22.03
CA PHE A 388 5.02 -14.34 -21.50
C PHE A 388 4.52 -15.11 -20.28
N THR A 389 3.95 -14.39 -19.32
CA THR A 389 3.09 -14.97 -18.29
C THR A 389 1.69 -15.19 -18.86
N ARG A 390 0.93 -16.10 -18.24
CA ARG A 390 -0.44 -16.42 -18.64
C ARG A 390 -1.33 -16.25 -17.42
N LEU A 391 -2.27 -15.33 -17.53
CA LEU A 391 -3.20 -15.00 -16.45
C LEU A 391 -4.55 -15.65 -16.71
N ALA A 392 -5.16 -16.19 -15.67
CA ALA A 392 -6.52 -16.68 -15.65
C ALA A 392 -7.50 -15.57 -16.02
N SER A 393 -8.47 -15.90 -16.87
CA SER A 393 -9.38 -14.90 -17.43
C SER A 393 -10.31 -14.25 -16.41
N TYR A 394 -10.58 -14.95 -15.30
CA TYR A 394 -11.47 -14.47 -14.24
C TYR A 394 -10.71 -14.15 -12.94
N GLN A 395 -9.99 -15.13 -12.37
CA GLN A 395 -9.35 -14.96 -11.06
C GLN A 395 -8.18 -13.96 -11.07
N GLU A 396 -7.53 -13.76 -12.22
CA GLU A 396 -6.39 -12.84 -12.35
C GLU A 396 -6.75 -11.60 -13.20
N LYS A 397 -8.05 -11.33 -13.41
CA LYS A 397 -8.46 -10.22 -14.27
C LYS A 397 -8.11 -8.84 -13.69
N ARG A 398 -7.90 -8.73 -12.37
CA ARG A 398 -7.47 -7.51 -11.69
C ARG A 398 -6.03 -7.15 -12.07
N ILE A 399 -5.16 -8.16 -12.14
CA ILE A 399 -3.79 -8.03 -12.63
C ILE A 399 -3.79 -7.55 -14.10
N VAL A 400 -4.61 -8.19 -14.93
CA VAL A 400 -4.82 -7.77 -16.33
C VAL A 400 -5.29 -6.30 -16.42
N ASN A 401 -6.16 -5.87 -15.51
CA ASN A 401 -6.65 -4.49 -15.44
C ASN A 401 -5.55 -3.50 -15.07
N ARG A 402 -4.69 -3.79 -14.08
CA ARG A 402 -3.53 -2.94 -13.74
C ARG A 402 -2.65 -2.76 -14.97
N ILE A 403 -2.26 -3.85 -15.61
CA ILE A 403 -1.31 -3.82 -16.72
C ILE A 403 -1.88 -2.98 -17.88
N ALA A 404 -3.17 -3.14 -18.17
CA ALA A 404 -3.85 -2.32 -19.17
C ALA A 404 -3.86 -0.83 -18.80
N HIS A 405 -4.04 -0.48 -17.52
CA HIS A 405 -3.97 0.93 -17.09
C HIS A 405 -2.55 1.49 -17.15
N ILE A 406 -1.52 0.70 -16.83
CA ILE A 406 -0.13 1.11 -17.05
C ILE A 406 0.10 1.46 -18.53
N ASP A 407 -0.46 0.68 -19.47
CA ASP A 407 -0.37 0.99 -20.90
C ASP A 407 -1.04 2.30 -21.26
N LEU A 408 -2.20 2.62 -20.65
CA LEU A 408 -2.85 3.92 -20.84
C LEU A 408 -1.94 5.08 -20.41
N TYR A 409 -1.20 4.95 -19.31
CA TYR A 409 -0.21 5.97 -18.92
C TYR A 409 0.93 6.08 -19.95
N TYR A 410 1.41 4.96 -20.48
CA TYR A 410 2.45 4.98 -21.53
C TYR A 410 1.99 5.67 -22.81
N GLU A 411 0.72 5.49 -23.18
CA GLU A 411 0.09 6.11 -24.36
C GLU A 411 -0.20 7.59 -24.13
N MET A 412 -0.85 7.94 -23.01
CA MET A 412 -1.25 9.30 -22.67
C MET A 412 -0.06 10.26 -22.55
N PHE A 413 1.07 9.77 -22.03
CA PHE A 413 2.27 10.58 -21.82
C PHE A 413 3.41 10.15 -22.76
N SER A 414 3.06 9.74 -23.97
CA SER A 414 4.02 9.30 -24.99
C SER A 414 4.83 10.44 -25.61
N GLU A 415 4.27 11.65 -25.62
CA GLU A 415 4.94 12.89 -25.98
C GLU A 415 5.28 13.64 -24.68
N ARG A 416 6.53 14.08 -24.49
CA ARG A 416 6.86 14.96 -23.36
C ARG A 416 6.01 16.23 -23.53
N PRO A 417 5.28 16.68 -22.49
CA PRO A 417 4.77 18.05 -22.49
C PRO A 417 5.94 18.98 -22.80
N SER A 418 5.77 19.91 -23.74
CA SER A 418 6.78 20.95 -23.94
C SER A 418 6.99 21.68 -22.62
N ASP A 419 8.23 21.99 -22.26
CA ASP A 419 8.60 22.74 -21.03
C ASP A 419 8.04 24.19 -20.98
N ASP A 420 7.01 24.50 -21.78
CA ASP A 420 6.41 25.82 -22.02
C ASP A 420 4.93 25.94 -21.55
N GLU A 421 4.40 25.01 -20.75
CA GLU A 421 3.13 25.17 -20.00
C GLU A 421 3.36 25.08 -18.49
#